data_AF-A0A9W9VTE3-F1
#
_entry.id   AF-A0A9W9VTE3-F1
#
_cell.length_a   1.000
_cell.length_b   1.000
_cell.length_c   1.000
_cell.angle_alpha   90.00
_cell.angle_beta   90.00
_cell.angle_gamma   90.00
#
_symmetry.space_group_name_H-M   'P 1'
#
loop_
_entity.id
_entity.type
_entity.pdbx_description
1 polymer ?
#
loop_
_entity_poly.entity_id
_entity_poly.type
_entity_poly.pdbx_seq_one_letter_code
_entity_poly.pdbx_strand_id
1 'polypeptide(L)'
;MSLVADSVKPTPAASGYYNLGAYSRKVSTKSEAAQAWFDRGLVWCYSFNHEEAYKCFEQAVVQDRSCTMAYWGLAYAAGPNDK
;
A
#
# COMPACT_ATOMS: atom_id res chain seq x y z
N MET A 1 -12.98 -13.39 4.79
CA MET A 1 -11.53 -13.65 4.70
C MET A 1 -10.87 -12.30 4.51
N SER A 2 -10.24 -11.74 5.56
CA SER A 2 -9.55 -10.44 5.45
C SER A 2 -8.18 -10.69 4.83
N LEU A 3 -7.85 -9.97 3.75
CA LEU A 3 -6.53 -10.05 3.10
C LEU A 3 -5.42 -9.38 3.92
N VAL A 4 -5.78 -8.63 4.96
CA VAL A 4 -4.85 -7.98 5.88
C VAL A 4 -5.14 -8.46 7.29
N ALA A 5 -4.10 -8.87 8.00
CA ALA A 5 -4.24 -9.32 9.38
C ALA A 5 -4.72 -8.17 10.27
N ASP A 6 -5.68 -8.43 11.15
CA ASP A 6 -6.23 -7.41 12.06
C ASP A 6 -5.19 -6.89 13.08
N SER A 7 -4.02 -7.51 13.16
CA SER A 7 -2.89 -7.09 13.98
C SER A 7 -2.05 -5.96 13.35
N VAL A 8 -2.19 -5.67 12.05
CA VAL A 8 -1.42 -4.60 11.39
C VAL A 8 -1.96 -3.24 11.85
N LYS A 9 -1.12 -2.47 12.56
CA LYS A 9 -1.48 -1.14 13.05
C LYS A 9 -1.24 -0.08 11.96
N PRO A 10 -2.10 0.95 11.86
CA PRO A 10 -1.90 2.04 10.92
C PRO A 10 -0.66 2.84 11.28
N THR A 11 0.29 2.91 10.36
CA THR A 11 1.44 3.79 10.42
C THR A 11 1.08 5.10 9.72
N PRO A 12 1.24 6.27 10.37
CA PRO A 12 1.03 7.55 9.72
C PRO A 12 1.93 7.69 8.50
N ALA A 13 1.40 8.16 7.36
CA ALA A 13 2.22 8.39 6.18
C ALA A 13 3.37 9.38 6.46
N ALA A 14 3.18 10.32 7.39
CA ALA A 14 4.18 11.32 7.77
C ALA A 14 5.28 10.80 8.73
N SER A 15 5.19 9.58 9.27
CA SER A 15 6.27 9.04 10.10
C SER A 15 7.51 8.80 9.25
N GLY A 16 8.71 9.06 9.78
CA GLY A 16 9.99 8.93 9.07
C GLY A 16 10.06 7.67 8.20
N TYR A 17 9.88 7.86 6.90
CA TYR A 17 9.84 6.82 5.88
C TYR A 17 10.77 7.22 4.73
N TYR A 18 11.04 6.29 3.81
CA TYR A 18 11.87 6.58 2.64
C TYR A 18 11.25 7.69 1.78
N ASN A 19 12.11 8.59 1.27
CA ASN A 19 11.71 9.55 0.25
C ASN A 19 11.69 8.88 -1.13
N LEU A 20 10.48 8.57 -1.62
CA LEU A 20 10.25 7.87 -2.89
C LEU A 20 9.91 8.83 -4.04
N GLY A 21 10.09 10.14 -3.84
CA GLY A 21 9.68 11.17 -4.79
C GLY A 21 8.20 11.52 -4.71
N ALA A 22 7.71 12.23 -5.74
CA ALA A 22 6.37 12.84 -5.77
C ALA A 22 5.39 12.12 -6.73
N TYR A 23 5.74 10.92 -7.20
CA TYR A 23 4.83 10.16 -8.05
C TYR A 23 3.53 9.86 -7.29
N SER A 24 2.39 10.06 -7.96
CA SER A 24 1.08 9.72 -7.42
C SER A 24 0.16 9.22 -8.53
N ARG A 25 -0.65 8.21 -8.19
CA ARG A 25 -1.77 7.76 -9.00
C ARG A 25 -3.03 7.87 -8.16
N LYS A 26 -3.85 8.89 -8.46
CA LYS A 26 -5.11 9.10 -7.76
C LYS A 26 -6.01 7.86 -7.84
N VAL A 27 -6.44 7.37 -6.69
CA VAL A 27 -7.40 6.26 -6.55
C VAL A 27 -8.63 6.71 -5.77
N SER A 28 -9.68 5.91 -5.83
CA SER A 28 -10.91 6.16 -5.09
C SER A 28 -10.72 5.86 -3.60
N THR A 29 -10.35 6.90 -2.84
CA THR A 29 -10.29 6.91 -1.37
C THR A 29 -10.56 8.32 -0.86
N LYS A 30 -11.06 8.45 0.36
CA LYS A 30 -11.15 9.73 1.09
C LYS A 30 -10.01 9.92 2.10
N SER A 31 -9.17 8.89 2.30
CA SER A 31 -8.06 8.90 3.23
C SER A 31 -6.78 9.32 2.51
N GLU A 32 -6.27 10.51 2.85
CA GLU A 32 -4.99 10.99 2.34
C GLU A 32 -3.84 10.05 2.71
N ALA A 33 -3.91 9.43 3.90
CA ALA A 33 -2.94 8.42 4.32
C ALA A 33 -3.01 7.17 3.45
N ALA A 34 -4.20 6.67 3.11
CA ALA A 34 -4.35 5.52 2.22
C ALA A 34 -3.83 5.83 0.80
N GLN A 35 -4.11 7.03 0.27
CA GLN A 35 -3.56 7.48 -1.01
C GLN A 35 -2.02 7.50 -0.99
N ALA A 36 -1.41 8.07 0.05
CA ALA A 36 0.04 8.13 0.18
C ALA A 36 0.68 6.74 0.27
N TRP A 37 0.09 5.81 1.04
CA TRP A 37 0.58 4.43 1.13
C TRP A 37 0.39 3.65 -0.17
N PHE A 38 -0.71 3.86 -0.89
CA PHE A 38 -0.91 3.27 -2.21
C PHE A 38 0.14 3.75 -3.22
N ASP A 39 0.43 5.06 -3.24
CA ASP A 39 1.44 5.63 -4.12
C ASP A 39 2.84 5.07 -3.82
N ARG A 40 3.20 4.91 -2.54
CA ARG A 40 4.44 4.24 -2.12
C ARG A 40 4.52 2.80 -2.60
N GLY A 41 3.43 2.04 -2.46
CA GLY A 41 3.35 0.67 -2.95
C GLY A 41 3.63 0.57 -4.45
N LEU A 42 3.06 1.47 -5.24
CA LEU A 42 3.34 1.53 -6.69
C LEU A 42 4.80 1.85 -6.99
N VAL A 43 5.40 2.82 -6.30
CA VAL A 43 6.82 3.16 -6.54
C VAL A 43 7.73 1.99 -6.19
N TRP A 44 7.44 1.26 -5.11
CA TRP A 44 8.19 0.05 -4.75
C TRP A 44 8.02 -1.08 -5.77
N CYS A 45 6.81 -1.29 -6.30
CA CYS A 45 6.60 -2.21 -7.41
C CYS A 45 7.42 -1.81 -8.65
N TYR A 46 7.42 -0.53 -9.02
CA TYR A 46 8.21 -0.03 -10.15
C TYR A 46 9.72 -0.13 -9.92
N SER A 47 10.13 -0.21 -8.65
CA SER A 47 11.51 -0.43 -8.22
C SER A 47 11.84 -1.90 -7.96
N PHE A 48 10.93 -2.82 -8.29
CA PHE A 48 11.07 -4.28 -8.12
C PHE A 48 11.22 -4.76 -6.66
N ASN A 49 10.81 -3.97 -5.67
CA ASN A 49 10.75 -4.38 -4.27
C ASN A 49 9.32 -4.80 -3.88
N HIS A 50 8.98 -6.05 -4.14
CA HIS A 50 7.63 -6.57 -3.96
C HIS A 50 7.23 -6.69 -2.48
N GLU A 51 8.17 -7.05 -1.61
CA GLU A 51 7.90 -7.21 -0.17
C GLU A 51 7.53 -5.87 0.46
N GLU A 52 8.28 -4.81 0.18
CA GLU A 52 7.97 -3.49 0.72
C GLU A 52 6.72 -2.87 0.05
N ALA A 53 6.50 -3.17 -1.23
CA ALA A 53 5.25 -2.80 -1.90
C ALA A 53 4.03 -3.43 -1.21
N TYR A 54 4.11 -4.72 -0.88
CA TYR A 54 3.03 -5.44 -0.18
C TYR A 54 2.72 -4.78 1.16
N LYS A 55 3.75 -4.50 1.99
CA LYS A 55 3.59 -3.80 3.27
C LYS A 55 2.95 -2.41 3.11
N CYS A 56 3.32 -1.67 2.05
CA CYS A 56 2.71 -0.39 1.74
C CYS A 56 1.22 -0.53 1.39
N PHE A 57 0.85 -1.53 0.60
CA PHE A 57 -0.56 -1.78 0.27
C PHE A 57 -1.36 -2.29 1.48
N GLU A 58 -0.76 -3.07 2.38
CA GLU A 58 -1.39 -3.42 3.66
C GLU A 58 -1.68 -2.16 4.48
N GLN A 59 -0.71 -1.24 4.57
CA GLN A 59 -0.92 0.05 5.24
C GLN A 59 -2.04 0.87 4.59
N ALA A 60 -2.12 0.89 3.25
CA ALA A 60 -3.21 1.55 2.54
C ALA A 60 -4.59 0.96 2.91
N VAL A 61 -4.69 -0.37 3.02
CA VAL A 61 -5.92 -1.06 3.48
C VAL A 61 -6.25 -0.73 4.94
N VAL A 62 -5.27 -0.72 5.84
CA VAL A 62 -5.52 -0.40 7.26
C VAL A 62 -5.97 1.05 7.43
N GLN A 63 -5.47 1.97 6.61
CA GLN A 63 -5.85 3.38 6.61
C GLN A 63 -7.22 3.64 5.98
N ASP A 64 -7.62 2.83 5.00
CA ASP A 64 -8.95 2.86 4.40
C ASP A 64 -9.35 1.47 3.89
N ARG A 65 -10.15 0.75 4.69
CA ARG A 65 -10.63 -0.58 4.33
C ARG A 65 -11.58 -0.59 3.14
N SER A 66 -12.08 0.57 2.70
CA SER A 66 -12.92 0.71 1.50
C SER A 66 -12.13 1.02 0.22
N CYS A 67 -10.81 1.22 0.32
CA CYS A 67 -9.95 1.47 -0.84
C CYS A 67 -9.71 0.18 -1.65
N THR A 68 -10.59 -0.10 -2.61
CA THR A 68 -10.50 -1.30 -3.47
C THR A 68 -9.14 -1.41 -4.18
N MET A 69 -8.55 -0.27 -4.57
CA MET A 69 -7.26 -0.24 -5.24
C MET A 69 -6.11 -0.72 -4.35
N ALA A 70 -6.19 -0.55 -3.03
CA ALA A 70 -5.17 -1.08 -2.12
C ALA A 70 -5.16 -2.62 -2.13
N TYR A 71 -6.33 -3.26 -2.19
CA TYR A 71 -6.42 -4.72 -2.33
C TYR A 71 -5.93 -5.22 -3.69
N TRP A 72 -6.19 -4.48 -4.77
CA TRP A 72 -5.56 -4.76 -6.06
C TRP A 72 -4.03 -4.67 -5.95
N GLY A 73 -3.52 -3.66 -5.23
CA GLY A 73 -2.09 -3.49 -4.96
C GLY A 73 -1.48 -4.68 -4.23
N LEU A 74 -2.17 -5.23 -3.21
CA LEU A 74 -1.75 -6.46 -2.52
C LEU A 74 -1.58 -7.63 -3.50
N ALA A 75 -2.57 -7.88 -4.35
CA ALA A 75 -2.51 -8.94 -5.35
C ALA A 75 -1.41 -8.69 -6.41
N TYR A 76 -1.22 -7.42 -6.79
CA TYR A 76 -0.19 -7.02 -7.75
C TYR A 76 1.23 -7.22 -7.20
N ALA A 77 1.46 -6.90 -5.93
CA ALA A 77 2.76 -7.08 -5.27
C ALA A 77 3.08 -8.55 -4.96
N ALA A 78 2.07 -9.33 -4.55
CA ALA A 78 2.15 -10.77 -4.33
C ALA A 78 2.65 -11.52 -5.60
N GLY A 79 2.00 -11.27 -6.73
CA GLY A 79 2.31 -11.92 -7.99
C GLY A 79 2.09 -13.45 -7.95
N PRO A 80 2.54 -14.20 -8.98
CA PRO A 80 2.32 -15.64 -9.07
C PRO A 80 3.26 -16.49 -8.20
N ASN A 81 4.16 -15.85 -7.45
CA ASN A 81 5.28 -16.51 -6.77
C ASN A 81 5.10 -16.58 -5.25
N ASP A 82 3.90 -16.31 -4.74
CA ASP A 82 3.62 -16.24 -3.30
C ASP A 82 4.25 -17.43 -2.55
N LYS A 83 5.17 -17.09 -1.63
CA LYS A 83 5.71 -18.03 -0.64
C LYS A 83 4.74 -18.20 0.52
#